data_AF-E3ZL84-F1
#
_entry.id   AF-E3ZL84-F1
#
_cell.length_a   1.000
_cell.length_b   1.000
_cell.length_c   1.000
_cell.angle_alpha   90.00
_cell.angle_beta   90.00
_cell.angle_gamma   90.00
#
_symmetry.space_group_name_H-M   'P 1'
#
loop_
_entity.id
_entity.type
_entity.pdbx_description
1 polymer ?
#
loop_
_entity_poly.entity_id
_entity_poly.type
_entity_poly.pdbx_seq_one_letter_code
_entity_poly.pdbx_strand_id
1 'polypeptide(L)'
;MSEIKVREASLQKYATKLGNKGKAVEYLPMKEGNMAYSRANSINHFRTAMFDLVEAVDAFQGVVETDAVRLKELGLSFTNKDRELERTMGLEVK
;
A
#
# COMPACT_ATOMS: atom_id res chain seq x y z
N MET A 1 22.14 34.81 11.60
CA MET A 1 23.13 33.72 11.54
C MET A 1 23.56 33.40 12.96
N SER A 2 23.22 32.21 13.47
CA SER A 2 23.64 31.76 14.79
C SER A 2 25.07 31.22 14.72
N GLU A 3 25.99 31.80 15.49
CA GLU A 3 27.37 31.37 15.59
C GLU A 3 27.46 29.99 16.26
N ILE A 4 27.95 28.97 15.55
CA ILE A 4 28.10 27.62 16.09
C ILE A 4 29.44 27.52 16.79
N LYS A 5 29.43 27.49 18.12
CA LYS A 5 30.64 27.32 18.93
C LYS A 5 30.97 25.83 19.06
N VAL A 6 31.91 25.37 18.26
CA VAL A 6 32.41 23.99 18.29
C VAL A 6 33.62 23.90 19.23
N ARG A 7 33.58 22.97 20.20
CA ARG A 7 34.74 22.62 21.03
C ARG A 7 35.31 21.29 20.54
N GLU A 8 36.58 21.29 20.17
CA GLU A 8 37.30 20.12 19.66
C GLU A 8 37.21 18.91 20.62
N ALA A 9 37.43 19.14 21.91
CA ALA A 9 37.32 18.10 22.93
C ALA A 9 35.91 17.44 22.99
N SER A 10 34.86 18.23 22.72
CA SER A 10 33.48 17.71 22.67
C SER A 10 33.26 16.85 21.44
N LEU A 11 33.77 17.29 20.27
CA LEU A 11 33.69 16.49 19.04
C LEU A 11 34.46 15.18 19.17
N GLN A 12 35.66 15.21 19.76
CA GLN A 12 36.47 14.01 19.95
C GLN A 12 35.77 13.01 20.88
N LYS A 13 35.17 13.49 21.99
CA LYS A 13 34.37 12.66 22.88
C LYS A 13 33.17 12.01 22.16
N TYR A 14 32.46 12.77 21.33
CA TYR A 14 31.34 12.23 20.56
C TYR A 14 31.79 11.24 19.49
N ALA A 15 32.91 11.50 18.80
CA ALA A 15 33.50 10.58 17.84
C ALA A 15 33.92 9.26 18.48
N THR A 16 34.57 9.29 19.64
CA THR A 16 34.93 8.06 20.39
C THR A 16 33.69 7.31 20.86
N LYS A 17 32.66 8.02 21.35
CA LYS A 17 31.39 7.39 21.76
C LYS A 17 30.67 6.74 20.58
N LEU A 18 30.68 7.39 19.41
CA LEU A 18 30.10 6.86 18.18
C LEU A 18 30.88 5.64 17.68
N GLY A 19 32.21 5.71 17.67
CA GLY A 19 33.07 4.58 17.29
C GLY A 19 32.88 3.36 18.19
N ASN A 20 32.76 3.57 19.51
CA ASN A 20 32.53 2.49 20.45
C ASN A 20 31.13 1.86 20.29
N LYS A 21 30.10 2.67 20.04
CA LYS A 21 28.75 2.16 19.76
C LYS A 21 28.65 1.48 18.39
N GLY A 22 29.34 1.99 17.38
CA GLY A 22 29.41 1.37 16.04
C GLY A 22 30.04 -0.02 16.09
N LYS A 23 31.07 -0.23 16.93
CA LYS A 23 31.65 -1.55 17.18
C LYS A 23 30.71 -2.52 17.91
N ALA A 24 29.74 -2.02 18.67
CA ALA A 24 28.74 -2.83 19.36
C ALA A 24 27.51 -3.17 18.49
N VAL A 25 27.27 -2.41 17.42
CA VAL A 25 26.25 -2.72 16.40
C VAL A 25 26.91 -3.55 15.30
N GLU A 26 27.49 -4.68 15.69
CA GLU A 26 27.86 -5.69 14.72
C GLU A 26 26.56 -6.35 14.28
N TYR A 27 26.06 -5.99 13.09
CA TYR A 27 24.96 -6.73 12.47
C TYR A 27 25.49 -8.12 12.15
N LEU A 28 25.21 -9.08 13.03
CA LEU A 28 25.68 -10.47 12.97
C LEU A 28 24.52 -11.43 12.64
N PRO A 29 23.88 -11.35 11.46
CA PRO A 29 22.89 -12.34 11.04
C PRO A 29 23.50 -13.75 10.88
N MET A 30 24.82 -13.89 11.02
CA MET A 30 25.57 -15.16 10.93
C MET A 30 25.98 -15.76 12.29
N LYS A 31 25.78 -15.07 13.42
CA LYS A 31 25.98 -15.72 14.74
C LYS A 31 24.78 -16.60 15.06
N GLU A 32 25.05 -17.77 15.63
CA GLU A 32 24.05 -18.68 16.23
C GLU A 32 23.07 -19.36 15.25
N GLY A 33 23.35 -19.41 13.94
CA GLY A 33 22.53 -20.17 12.98
C GLY A 33 21.19 -19.52 12.62
N ASN A 34 20.96 -18.26 13.00
CA ASN A 34 19.71 -17.53 12.75
C ASN A 34 19.41 -17.20 11.28
N MET A 35 20.34 -17.45 10.33
CA MET A 35 20.10 -17.20 8.90
C MET A 35 18.97 -18.04 8.30
N ALA A 36 18.83 -19.31 8.72
CA ALA A 36 17.72 -20.15 8.24
C ALA A 36 16.38 -19.59 8.70
N TYR A 37 16.32 -19.12 9.96
CA TYR A 37 15.12 -18.52 10.54
C TYR A 37 14.74 -17.19 9.86
N SER A 38 15.71 -16.29 9.63
CA SER A 38 15.46 -15.00 8.98
C SER A 38 15.07 -15.15 7.50
N ARG A 39 15.74 -16.04 6.74
CA ARG A 39 15.40 -16.29 5.33
C ARG A 39 14.07 -17.01 5.18
N ALA A 40 13.77 -17.99 6.04
CA ALA A 40 12.50 -18.70 6.01
C ALA A 40 11.34 -17.73 6.30
N ASN A 41 11.47 -16.86 7.30
CA ASN A 41 10.44 -15.88 7.61
C ASN A 41 10.27 -14.85 6.49
N SER A 42 11.35 -14.31 5.91
CA SER A 42 11.21 -13.34 4.81
C SER A 42 10.57 -13.96 3.56
N ILE A 43 10.91 -15.22 3.24
CA ILE A 43 10.33 -15.94 2.10
C ILE A 43 8.87 -16.31 2.38
N ASN A 44 8.55 -16.75 3.59
CA ASN A 44 7.19 -17.07 3.99
C ASN A 44 6.30 -15.82 4.00
N HIS A 45 6.77 -14.70 4.54
CA HIS A 45 6.05 -13.43 4.51
C HIS A 45 5.82 -12.93 3.08
N PHE A 46 6.84 -13.03 2.22
CA PHE A 46 6.68 -12.68 0.81
C PHE A 46 5.66 -13.58 0.12
N ARG A 47 5.70 -14.88 0.38
CA ARG A 47 4.72 -15.84 -0.15
C ARG A 47 3.29 -15.54 0.31
N THR A 48 3.09 -15.26 1.59
CA THR A 48 1.78 -14.86 2.14
C THR A 48 1.29 -13.58 1.49
N ALA A 49 2.13 -12.55 1.41
CA ALA A 49 1.74 -11.28 0.78
C ALA A 49 1.37 -11.45 -0.72
N MET A 50 1.99 -12.38 -1.43
CA MET A 50 1.60 -12.72 -2.80
C MET A 50 0.25 -13.42 -2.89
N PHE A 51 -0.10 -14.31 -1.95
CA PHE A 51 -1.43 -14.90 -1.90
C PHE A 51 -2.50 -13.86 -1.53
N ASP A 52 -2.25 -13.04 -0.52
CA ASP A 52 -3.15 -11.96 -0.11
C ASP A 52 -3.43 -10.99 -1.27
N LEU A 53 -2.40 -10.68 -2.08
CA LEU A 53 -2.55 -9.84 -3.27
C LEU A 53 -3.44 -10.50 -4.33
N VAL A 54 -3.25 -11.79 -4.60
CA VAL A 54 -4.07 -12.52 -5.59
C VAL A 54 -5.52 -12.57 -5.15
N GLU A 55 -5.79 -12.85 -3.88
CA GLU A 55 -7.15 -12.85 -3.31
C GLU A 55 -7.80 -11.45 -3.40
N ALA A 56 -7.04 -10.39 -3.10
CA ALA A 56 -7.53 -9.02 -3.20
C ALA A 56 -7.87 -8.62 -4.65
N VAL A 57 -7.06 -9.06 -5.63
CA VAL A 57 -7.32 -8.80 -7.05
C VAL A 57 -8.56 -9.56 -7.54
N ASP A 58 -8.75 -10.81 -7.12
CA ASP A 58 -9.93 -11.60 -7.46
C ASP A 58 -11.21 -10.97 -6.88
N ALA A 59 -11.17 -10.55 -5.61
CA ALA A 59 -12.27 -9.82 -4.99
C ALA A 59 -12.57 -8.49 -5.70
N PHE A 60 -11.55 -7.76 -6.13
CA PHE A 60 -11.71 -6.51 -6.88
C PHE A 60 -12.40 -6.73 -8.23
N GLN A 61 -12.06 -7.82 -8.94
CA GLN A 61 -12.72 -8.17 -10.19
C GLN A 61 -14.23 -8.37 -9.98
N GLY A 62 -14.64 -9.10 -8.94
CA GLY A 62 -16.06 -9.30 -8.61
C GLY A 62 -16.82 -8.00 -8.31
N VAL A 63 -16.17 -7.03 -7.66
CA VAL A 63 -16.75 -5.70 -7.42
C VAL A 63 -16.96 -4.95 -8.72
N VAL A 64 -15.97 -4.95 -9.62
CA VAL A 64 -16.06 -4.28 -10.93
C VAL A 64 -17.18 -4.88 -11.79
N GLU A 65 -17.32 -6.21 -11.81
CA GLU A 65 -18.41 -6.88 -12.52
C GLU A 65 -19.78 -6.48 -11.96
N THR A 66 -19.91 -6.43 -10.63
CA THR A 66 -21.13 -6.00 -9.95
C THR A 66 -21.48 -4.55 -10.30
N ASP A 67 -20.50 -3.65 -10.28
CA ASP A 67 -20.72 -2.25 -10.60
C ASP A 67 -21.05 -2.04 -12.09
N ALA A 68 -20.47 -2.84 -12.99
CA ALA A 68 -20.86 -2.82 -14.41
C ALA A 68 -22.33 -3.20 -14.61
N VAL A 69 -22.83 -4.21 -13.89
CA VAL A 69 -24.26 -4.59 -13.90
C VAL A 69 -25.12 -3.45 -13.39
N ARG A 70 -24.76 -2.84 -12.26
CA ARG A 70 -25.49 -1.71 -11.68
C ARG A 70 -25.56 -0.51 -12.61
N LEU A 71 -24.45 -0.16 -13.27
CA LEU A 71 -24.41 0.94 -14.24
C LEU A 71 -25.35 0.68 -15.43
N LYS A 72 -25.39 -0.57 -15.92
CA LYS A 72 -26.30 -0.97 -16.98
C LYS A 72 -27.77 -0.85 -16.54
N GLU A 73 -28.11 -1.36 -15.36
CA GLU A 73 -29.46 -1.27 -14.81
C GLU A 73 -29.90 0.19 -14.60
N LEU A 74 -29.01 1.02 -14.09
CA LEU A 74 -29.23 2.44 -13.87
C LEU A 74 -29.47 3.17 -15.21
N GLY A 75 -28.65 2.91 -16.24
CA GLY A 75 -28.87 3.47 -17.58
C GLY A 75 -30.20 3.05 -18.20
N LEU A 76 -30.59 1.79 -18.04
CA LEU A 76 -31.90 1.29 -18.48
C LEU A 76 -33.05 1.97 -17.72
N SER A 77 -32.91 2.17 -16.41
CA SER A 77 -33.89 2.86 -15.59
C SER A 77 -34.08 4.32 -16.03
N PHE A 78 -33.00 5.05 -16.30
CA PHE A 78 -33.09 6.42 -16.81
C PHE A 78 -33.75 6.47 -18.18
N THR A 79 -33.35 5.58 -19.11
CA THR A 79 -33.97 5.51 -20.44
C THR A 79 -35.47 5.23 -20.35
N ASN A 80 -35.89 4.35 -19.44
CA ASN A 80 -37.30 4.06 -19.24
C ASN A 80 -38.05 5.25 -18.64
N LYS A 81 -37.43 5.97 -17.70
CA LYS A 81 -38.04 7.17 -17.10
C LYS A 81 -38.16 8.31 -18.09
N ASP A 82 -37.16 8.50 -18.96
CA ASP A 82 -37.21 9.48 -20.04
C ASP A 82 -38.33 9.17 -21.02
N ARG A 83 -38.47 7.90 -21.45
CA ARG A 83 -39.59 7.47 -22.31
C ARG A 83 -40.97 7.68 -21.65
N GLU A 84 -41.07 7.43 -20.34
CA GLU A 84 -42.30 7.68 -19.60
C GLU A 84 -42.63 9.18 -19.56
N LEU A 85 -41.63 10.04 -19.32
CA LEU A 85 -41.76 11.49 -19.32
C LEU A 85 -42.14 12.02 -20.71
N GLU A 86 -41.48 11.56 -21.78
CA GLU A 86 -41.80 11.91 -23.17
C GLU A 86 -43.26 11.61 -23.50
N ARG A 87 -43.75 10.41 -23.13
CA ARG A 87 -45.16 10.02 -23.30
C ARG A 87 -46.11 10.91 -22.49
N THR A 88 -45.74 11.23 -21.24
CA THR A 88 -46.57 12.04 -20.35
C THR A 88 -46.63 13.50 -20.80
N MET A 89 -45.55 14.01 -21.39
CA MET A 89 -45.43 15.39 -21.88
C MET A 89 -45.96 15.56 -23.32
N GLY A 90 -46.39 14.49 -23.99
CA GLY A 90 -46.91 14.55 -25.37
C GLY A 90 -45.86 14.92 -26.41
N LEU A 91 -44.57 14.69 -26.11
CA LEU A 91 -43.46 14.97 -27.02
C LEU A 91 -43.29 13.78 -27.98
N GLU A 92 -44.14 13.71 -29.01
CA GLU A 92 -43.87 12.83 -30.16
C GLU A 92 -42.73 13.42 -31.00
N VAL A 93 -41.56 12.78 -30.98
CA VAL A 93 -40.51 13.03 -31.97
C VAL A 93 -40.77 12.11 -33.16
N LYS A 94 -41.00 12.71 -34.33
CA LYS A 94 -40.98 12.03 -35.64
C LYS A 94 -39.64 11.36 -35.92
#